data_AF-B4JZD5-F1
#
_entry.id   AF-B4JZD5-F1
#
_cell.length_a   1.000
_cell.length_b   1.000
_cell.length_c   1.000
_cell.angle_alpha   90.00
_cell.angle_beta   90.00
_cell.angle_gamma   90.00
#
_symmetry.space_group_name_H-M   'P 1'
#
loop_
_entity.id
_entity.type
_entity.pdbx_description
1 polymer ?
#
loop_
_entity_poly.entity_id
_entity_poly.type
_entity_poly.pdbx_seq_one_letter_code
_entity_poly.pdbx_strand_id
1 'polypeptide(L)'
;MANRQLLWAALAAFLKRRQRRIHPAGMRDTSSKCCCQPLLDEFQCSKFSLEHAQPADFCRSQWQRGDRSFIWLIYRWLLVAFFAGGVIGSLVNSFTGGKWFIYLTDWGFTLCLFACAYSAVVATIYFIKPSYFASSSWALKIYWGSHFTTTVLAMMITLVFWVALYPSMSDGPVGLYNLWAHAFNSVCMMFDCFMVAFPTRLMHFIYPLIAGLLYGLFSLIYFWAGGTDFFGNRAIYFILDWERPGLAIGSVCGCIVLALLFCIVIFWIYRLRIWMYERCVKPEAAEVMQTRAATSKDTVQTV
;
A
#
# COMPACT_ATOMS: atom_id res chain seq x y z
N MET A 1 -17.19 -29.73 39.51
CA MET A 1 -17.30 -28.29 39.85
C MET A 1 -15.95 -27.58 40.07
N ALA A 2 -14.92 -28.25 40.57
CA ALA A 2 -13.61 -27.64 40.88
C ALA A 2 -12.86 -27.00 39.69
N ASN A 3 -13.03 -27.52 38.46
CA ASN A 3 -12.27 -27.07 37.29
C ASN A 3 -12.73 -25.70 36.73
N ARG A 4 -13.98 -25.30 36.98
CA ARG A 4 -14.48 -23.97 36.58
C ARG A 4 -13.94 -22.85 37.47
N GLN A 5 -13.80 -23.10 38.77
CA GLN A 5 -13.28 -22.09 39.71
C GLN A 5 -11.81 -21.77 39.47
N LEU A 6 -11.00 -22.77 39.11
CA LEU A 6 -9.60 -22.59 38.69
C LEU A 6 -9.48 -21.75 37.42
N LEU A 7 -10.37 -21.97 36.44
CA LEU A 7 -10.38 -21.21 35.19
C LEU A 7 -10.74 -19.73 35.44
N TRP A 8 -11.74 -19.46 36.28
CA TRP A 8 -12.14 -18.11 36.64
C TRP A 8 -11.09 -17.39 37.50
N ALA A 9 -10.40 -18.10 38.39
CA ALA A 9 -9.29 -17.56 39.16
C ALA A 9 -8.09 -17.21 38.27
N ALA A 10 -7.76 -18.06 37.29
CA ALA A 10 -6.72 -17.80 36.31
C ALA A 10 -7.05 -16.59 35.41
N LEU A 11 -8.31 -16.47 34.97
CA LEU A 11 -8.77 -15.32 34.17
C LEU A 11 -8.72 -14.01 34.97
N ALA A 12 -9.17 -14.04 36.24
CA ALA A 12 -9.11 -12.89 37.14
C ALA A 12 -7.67 -12.48 37.44
N ALA A 13 -6.77 -13.44 37.65
CA ALA A 13 -5.34 -13.19 37.83
C ALA A 13 -4.71 -12.58 36.57
N PHE A 14 -5.07 -13.06 35.38
CA PHE A 14 -4.60 -12.51 34.10
C PHE A 14 -5.09 -11.08 33.88
N LEU A 15 -6.37 -10.80 34.17
CA LEU A 15 -6.95 -9.45 34.08
C LEU A 15 -6.31 -8.49 35.09
N LYS A 16 -6.08 -8.93 36.33
CA LYS A 16 -5.40 -8.14 37.37
C LYS A 16 -3.93 -7.86 37.01
N ARG A 17 -3.25 -8.79 36.34
CA ARG A 17 -1.89 -8.61 35.79
C ARG A 17 -1.86 -7.63 34.61
N ARG A 18 -2.94 -7.59 33.81
CA ARG A 18 -3.12 -6.63 32.71
C ARG A 18 -3.42 -5.22 33.23
N GLN A 19 -4.21 -5.11 34.29
CA GLN A 19 -4.53 -3.84 34.95
C GLN A 19 -3.31 -3.23 35.68
N ARG A 20 -2.43 -4.06 36.28
CA ARG A 20 -1.17 -3.59 36.90
C ARG A 20 -0.09 -3.16 35.91
N ARG A 21 -0.21 -3.46 34.60
CA ARG A 21 0.67 -2.87 33.57
C ARG A 21 0.25 -1.46 33.14
N ILE A 22 -0.89 -0.97 33.63
CA ILE A 22 -1.27 0.44 33.50
C ILE A 22 -0.74 1.13 34.75
N HIS A 23 0.56 1.43 34.75
CA HIS A 23 1.12 2.36 35.73
C HIS A 23 0.44 3.73 35.56
N PRO A 24 0.14 4.45 36.66
CA PRO A 24 -0.25 5.85 36.58
C PRO A 24 0.86 6.65 35.90
N ALA A 25 0.47 7.69 35.18
CA ALA A 25 1.34 8.59 34.43
C ALA A 25 2.45 9.17 35.33
N GLY A 26 3.57 8.46 35.43
CA GLY A 26 4.84 8.98 35.89
C GLY A 26 5.45 9.78 34.76
N MET A 27 5.70 11.06 35.04
CA MET A 27 6.44 12.03 34.24
C MET A 27 7.67 11.35 33.63
N ARG A 28 7.58 10.97 32.35
CA ARG A 28 8.67 10.33 31.62
C ARG A 28 9.48 11.46 30.97
N ASP A 29 10.72 11.59 31.41
CA ASP A 29 11.71 12.51 30.86
C ASP A 29 11.71 12.46 29.33
N THR A 30 11.44 13.59 28.69
CA THR A 30 11.32 13.72 27.23
C THR A 30 12.68 13.72 26.52
N SER A 31 13.79 13.60 27.24
CA SER A 31 15.15 13.78 26.71
C SER A 31 15.84 12.50 26.20
N SER A 32 15.26 11.31 26.37
CA SER A 32 15.94 10.04 26.00
C SER A 32 15.05 9.06 25.20
N LYS A 33 14.33 9.55 24.18
CA LYS A 33 13.79 8.63 23.17
C LYS A 33 14.89 8.37 22.14
N CYS A 34 15.36 7.13 22.05
CA CYS A 34 16.24 6.69 20.98
C CYS A 34 15.63 7.05 19.62
N CYS A 35 16.44 7.56 18.68
CA CYS A 35 16.02 7.92 17.33
C CYS A 35 15.27 6.77 16.62
N CYS A 36 15.59 5.52 16.96
CA CYS A 36 14.99 4.32 16.39
C CYS A 36 13.64 3.92 17.01
N GLN A 37 13.17 4.57 18.09
CA GLN A 37 11.93 4.19 18.77
C GLN A 37 10.72 4.12 17.82
N PRO A 38 10.51 5.08 16.90
CA PRO A 38 9.38 5.02 15.97
C PRO A 38 9.43 3.86 14.97
N LEU A 39 10.61 3.29 14.71
CA LEU A 39 10.78 2.10 13.88
C LEU A 39 10.50 0.84 14.71
N LEU A 40 11.02 0.77 15.93
CA LEU A 40 10.79 -0.34 16.86
C LEU A 40 9.29 -0.51 17.19
N ASP A 41 8.57 0.61 17.32
CA ASP A 41 7.12 0.61 17.59
C ASP A 41 6.30 -0.04 16.47
N GLU A 42 6.84 -0.15 15.25
CA GLU A 42 6.16 -0.82 14.14
C GLU A 42 6.20 -2.34 14.26
N PHE A 43 7.17 -2.94 14.97
CA PHE A 43 7.30 -4.40 15.07
C PHE A 43 6.38 -5.05 16.11
N GLN A 44 5.33 -4.33 16.56
CA GLN A 44 4.36 -4.84 17.52
C GLN A 44 3.27 -5.67 16.82
N CYS A 45 2.79 -6.76 17.44
CA CYS A 45 1.72 -7.58 16.85
C CYS A 45 0.42 -6.79 16.56
N SER A 46 0.15 -5.72 17.32
CA SER A 46 -0.98 -4.82 17.08
C SER A 46 -0.91 -4.13 15.71
N LYS A 47 0.28 -3.99 15.12
CA LYS A 47 0.51 -3.30 13.84
C LYS A 47 0.13 -4.16 12.62
N PHE A 48 -0.06 -5.46 12.79
CA PHE A 48 -0.71 -6.31 11.77
C PHE A 48 -2.18 -5.95 11.56
N SER A 49 -2.80 -5.27 12.53
CA SER A 49 -4.18 -4.85 12.43
C SER A 49 -4.38 -3.87 11.27
N LEU A 50 -5.54 -3.97 10.61
CA LEU A 50 -6.06 -2.97 9.66
C LEU A 50 -7.02 -1.99 10.34
N GLU A 51 -6.93 -1.79 11.67
CA GLU A 51 -7.70 -0.77 12.37
C GLU A 51 -6.99 0.58 12.34
N HIS A 52 -7.73 1.64 11.97
CA HIS A 52 -7.28 3.02 12.04
C HIS A 52 -8.45 3.91 12.47
N ALA A 53 -8.20 4.83 13.40
CA ALA A 53 -9.27 5.55 14.09
C ALA A 53 -10.01 6.54 13.17
N GLN A 54 -9.32 7.12 12.21
CA GLN A 54 -9.83 8.21 11.37
C GLN A 54 -10.17 7.70 9.96
N PRO A 55 -11.45 7.38 9.65
CA PRO A 55 -11.84 6.88 8.34
C PRO A 55 -11.62 7.91 7.23
N ALA A 56 -11.66 9.21 7.57
CA ALA A 56 -11.44 10.31 6.63
C ALA A 56 -10.06 10.27 5.97
N ASP A 57 -9.02 9.76 6.65
CA ASP A 57 -7.66 9.69 6.12
C ASP A 57 -7.54 8.76 4.91
N PHE A 58 -8.43 7.77 4.79
CA PHE A 58 -8.46 6.88 3.63
C PHE A 58 -9.09 7.53 2.40
N CYS A 59 -9.94 8.52 2.61
CA CYS A 59 -10.75 9.10 1.55
C CYS A 59 -10.16 10.38 0.96
N ARG A 60 -9.10 10.91 1.57
CA ARG A 60 -8.58 12.26 1.31
C ARG A 60 -7.11 12.25 0.92
N SER A 61 -6.70 13.32 0.25
CA SER A 61 -5.28 13.62 0.09
C SER A 61 -4.68 14.09 1.42
N GLN A 62 -3.40 13.78 1.65
CA GLN A 62 -2.62 14.40 2.74
C GLN A 62 -2.53 15.92 2.56
N TRP A 63 -2.55 16.40 1.32
CA TRP A 63 -2.22 17.77 0.94
C TRP A 63 -3.44 18.67 0.70
N GLN A 64 -4.65 18.11 0.76
CA GLN A 64 -5.86 18.91 0.58
C GLN A 64 -6.23 19.68 1.85
N ARG A 65 -6.88 20.83 1.67
CA ARG A 65 -7.47 21.60 2.77
C ARG A 65 -8.96 21.26 2.89
N GLY A 66 -9.41 21.06 4.12
CA GLY A 66 -10.80 20.76 4.44
C GLY A 66 -11.25 19.35 4.05
N ASP A 67 -12.57 19.15 4.12
CA ASP A 67 -13.15 17.82 4.07
C ASP A 67 -13.38 17.29 2.66
N ARG A 68 -13.53 18.18 1.67
CA ARG A 68 -13.87 17.84 0.29
C ARG A 68 -12.93 18.55 -0.66
N SER A 69 -12.51 17.86 -1.72
CA SER A 69 -11.66 18.40 -2.77
C SER A 69 -12.04 17.82 -4.12
N PHE A 70 -12.50 18.66 -5.04
CA PHE A 70 -12.77 18.25 -6.42
C PHE A 70 -11.48 17.86 -7.15
N ILE A 71 -10.37 18.56 -6.88
CA ILE A 71 -9.05 18.25 -7.46
C ILE A 71 -8.64 16.82 -7.09
N TRP A 72 -8.90 16.42 -5.84
CA TRP A 72 -8.62 15.06 -5.39
C TRP A 72 -9.45 14.01 -6.14
N LEU A 73 -10.74 14.25 -6.36
CA LEU A 73 -11.58 13.35 -7.13
C LEU A 73 -11.12 13.23 -8.58
N ILE A 74 -10.80 14.35 -9.23
CA ILE A 74 -10.28 14.35 -10.60
C ILE A 74 -9.00 13.53 -10.67
N TYR A 75 -8.05 13.75 -9.76
CA TYR A 75 -6.82 12.97 -9.68
C TYR A 75 -7.09 11.46 -9.53
N ARG A 76 -8.01 11.06 -8.65
CA ARG A 76 -8.35 9.65 -8.44
C ARG A 76 -8.90 9.00 -9.71
N TRP A 77 -9.83 9.65 -10.42
CA TRP A 77 -10.38 9.13 -11.66
C TRP A 77 -9.41 9.16 -12.85
N LEU A 78 -8.46 10.12 -12.87
CA LEU A 78 -7.37 10.12 -13.85
C LEU A 78 -6.45 8.91 -13.69
N LEU A 79 -6.11 8.53 -12.45
CA LEU A 79 -5.36 7.29 -12.20
C LEU A 79 -6.12 6.05 -12.67
N VAL A 80 -7.45 6.00 -12.48
CA VAL A 80 -8.29 4.92 -13.00
C VAL A 80 -8.21 4.85 -14.52
N ALA A 81 -8.40 5.99 -15.21
CA ALA A 81 -8.32 6.04 -16.66
C ALA A 81 -6.94 5.60 -17.18
N PHE A 82 -5.86 6.01 -16.50
CA PHE A 82 -4.49 5.61 -16.83
C PHE A 82 -4.30 4.09 -16.76
N PHE A 83 -4.61 3.47 -15.62
CA PHE A 83 -4.43 2.02 -15.48
C PHE A 83 -5.43 1.22 -16.32
N ALA A 84 -6.67 1.72 -16.49
CA ALA A 84 -7.66 1.10 -17.35
C ALA A 84 -7.20 1.08 -18.81
N GLY A 85 -6.65 2.20 -19.30
CA GLY A 85 -6.07 2.29 -20.63
C GLY A 85 -4.97 1.26 -20.87
N GLY A 86 -4.03 1.11 -19.92
CA GLY A 86 -2.96 0.13 -20.06
C GLY A 86 -3.42 -1.33 -19.92
N VAL A 87 -4.36 -1.64 -19.02
CA VAL A 87 -4.94 -3.00 -18.90
C VAL A 87 -5.72 -3.37 -20.16
N ILE A 88 -6.65 -2.50 -20.60
CA ILE A 88 -7.48 -2.75 -21.79
C ILE A 88 -6.58 -2.82 -23.03
N GLY A 89 -5.64 -1.90 -23.18
CA GLY A 89 -4.70 -1.88 -24.29
C GLY A 89 -3.83 -3.14 -24.34
N SER A 90 -3.29 -3.59 -23.20
CA SER A 90 -2.53 -4.85 -23.12
C SER A 90 -3.41 -6.05 -23.47
N LEU A 91 -4.60 -6.13 -22.89
CA LEU A 91 -5.52 -7.23 -23.12
C LEU A 91 -5.89 -7.34 -24.60
N VAL A 92 -6.25 -6.23 -25.26
CA VAL A 92 -6.60 -6.22 -26.69
C VAL A 92 -5.43 -6.69 -27.57
N ASN A 93 -4.20 -6.31 -27.25
CA ASN A 93 -3.02 -6.64 -28.05
C ASN A 93 -2.44 -8.04 -27.76
N SER A 94 -2.67 -8.59 -26.57
CA SER A 94 -1.92 -9.75 -26.06
C SER A 94 -2.81 -10.86 -25.46
N PHE A 95 -4.13 -10.84 -25.68
CA PHE A 95 -5.05 -11.87 -25.17
C PHE A 95 -4.73 -13.30 -25.65
N THR A 96 -3.97 -13.48 -26.74
CA THR A 96 -3.68 -14.74 -27.46
C THR A 96 -3.86 -16.01 -26.61
N GLY A 97 -5.00 -16.70 -26.77
CA GLY A 97 -5.29 -17.97 -26.11
C GLY A 97 -5.33 -17.93 -24.58
N GLY A 98 -5.56 -16.78 -23.97
CA GLY A 98 -5.55 -16.55 -22.53
C GLY A 98 -4.16 -16.39 -21.91
N LYS A 99 -3.10 -16.36 -22.71
CA LYS A 99 -1.70 -16.26 -22.23
C LYS A 99 -1.43 -14.94 -21.50
N TRP A 100 -2.19 -13.90 -21.76
CA TRP A 100 -2.15 -12.65 -20.99
C TRP A 100 -2.25 -12.88 -19.47
N PHE A 101 -3.11 -13.81 -19.04
CA PHE A 101 -3.34 -14.07 -17.62
C PHE A 101 -2.18 -14.78 -16.89
N ILE A 102 -1.11 -15.17 -17.58
CA ILE A 102 -0.01 -15.91 -16.93
C ILE A 102 1.11 -14.99 -16.44
N TYR A 103 1.17 -13.74 -16.92
CA TYR A 103 2.26 -12.83 -16.61
C TYR A 103 2.00 -12.05 -15.32
N LEU A 104 3.01 -11.99 -14.45
CA LEU A 104 2.97 -11.23 -13.20
C LEU A 104 2.77 -9.73 -13.46
N THR A 105 3.34 -9.22 -14.55
CA THR A 105 3.19 -7.81 -14.95
C THR A 105 1.73 -7.46 -15.15
N ASP A 106 0.98 -8.28 -15.89
CA ASP A 106 -0.45 -8.06 -16.15
C ASP A 106 -1.29 -8.21 -14.87
N TRP A 107 -0.93 -9.15 -13.98
CA TRP A 107 -1.53 -9.23 -12.63
C TRP A 107 -1.28 -7.95 -11.84
N GLY A 108 -0.04 -7.45 -11.79
CA GLY A 108 0.32 -6.24 -11.08
C GLY A 108 -0.38 -5.01 -11.63
N PHE A 109 -0.46 -4.88 -12.96
CA PHE A 109 -1.16 -3.77 -13.62
C PHE A 109 -2.67 -3.80 -13.35
N THR A 110 -3.26 -5.00 -13.33
CA THR A 110 -4.67 -5.21 -12.94
C THR A 110 -4.92 -4.85 -11.48
N LEU A 111 -4.00 -5.21 -10.58
CA LEU A 111 -4.06 -4.82 -9.18
C LEU A 111 -3.90 -3.31 -8.97
N CYS A 112 -3.13 -2.63 -9.84
CA CYS A 112 -3.08 -1.17 -9.89
C CYS A 112 -4.43 -0.57 -10.27
N LEU A 113 -5.04 -1.05 -11.36
CA LEU A 113 -6.38 -0.63 -11.76
C LEU A 113 -7.40 -0.86 -10.64
N PHE A 114 -7.38 -2.04 -10.02
CA PHE A 114 -8.27 -2.35 -8.91
C PHE A 114 -8.09 -1.38 -7.74
N ALA A 115 -6.87 -1.19 -7.26
CA ALA A 115 -6.60 -0.29 -6.13
C ALA A 115 -6.99 1.16 -6.44
N CYS A 116 -6.67 1.65 -7.64
CA CYS A 116 -7.03 3.00 -8.07
C CYS A 116 -8.56 3.16 -8.21
N ALA A 117 -9.25 2.21 -8.83
CA ALA A 117 -10.71 2.24 -8.98
C ALA A 117 -11.40 2.20 -7.61
N TYR A 118 -10.94 1.31 -6.73
CA TYR A 118 -11.44 1.22 -5.36
C TYR A 118 -11.23 2.54 -4.62
N SER A 119 -10.06 3.15 -4.75
CA SER A 119 -9.75 4.46 -4.15
C SER A 119 -10.66 5.58 -4.66
N ALA A 120 -10.95 5.61 -5.96
CA ALA A 120 -11.80 6.61 -6.59
C ALA A 120 -13.26 6.48 -6.13
N VAL A 121 -13.76 5.25 -6.02
CA VAL A 121 -15.09 4.96 -5.48
C VAL A 121 -15.18 5.40 -4.01
N VAL A 122 -14.23 5.01 -3.17
CA VAL A 122 -14.19 5.40 -1.75
C VAL A 122 -14.16 6.92 -1.59
N ALA A 123 -13.29 7.61 -2.35
CA ALA A 123 -13.19 9.07 -2.34
C ALA A 123 -14.50 9.73 -2.81
N THR A 124 -15.16 9.18 -3.84
CA THR A 124 -16.42 9.71 -4.38
C THR A 124 -17.56 9.57 -3.38
N ILE A 125 -17.70 8.40 -2.75
CA ILE A 125 -18.70 8.17 -1.68
C ILE A 125 -18.47 9.15 -0.54
N TYR A 126 -17.22 9.32 -0.12
CA TYR A 126 -16.86 10.26 0.94
C TYR A 126 -17.18 11.71 0.59
N PHE A 127 -16.90 12.11 -0.65
CA PHE A 127 -17.19 13.45 -1.15
C PHE A 127 -18.69 13.77 -1.07
N ILE A 128 -19.54 12.81 -1.44
CA ILE A 128 -21.00 12.94 -1.36
C ILE A 128 -21.48 12.92 0.10
N LYS A 129 -21.02 11.95 0.88
CA LYS A 129 -21.42 11.73 2.28
C LYS A 129 -20.20 11.47 3.19
N PRO A 130 -19.61 12.51 3.80
CA PRO A 130 -18.40 12.39 4.64
C PRO A 130 -18.56 11.48 5.87
N SER A 131 -19.78 11.30 6.37
CA SER A 131 -20.10 10.44 7.51
C SER A 131 -20.38 8.98 7.14
N TYR A 132 -20.23 8.59 5.87
CA TYR A 132 -20.61 7.26 5.39
C TYR A 132 -19.75 6.14 6.00
N PHE A 133 -18.43 6.33 6.11
CA PHE A 133 -17.53 5.29 6.57
C PHE A 133 -17.30 5.36 8.09
N ALA A 134 -17.52 4.24 8.77
CA ALA A 134 -17.09 4.03 10.14
C ALA A 134 -15.59 3.69 10.21
N SER A 135 -14.97 3.92 11.38
CA SER A 135 -13.54 3.65 11.63
C SER A 135 -13.13 2.20 11.37
N SER A 136 -14.03 1.23 11.59
CA SER A 136 -13.77 -0.20 11.39
C SER A 136 -14.23 -0.74 10.03
N SER A 137 -14.54 0.14 9.07
CA SER A 137 -15.11 -0.22 7.76
C SER A 137 -14.22 -1.20 6.99
N TRP A 138 -14.77 -2.35 6.61
CA TRP A 138 -14.07 -3.36 5.80
C TRP A 138 -13.64 -2.81 4.44
N ALA A 139 -14.39 -1.87 3.87
CA ALA A 139 -14.06 -1.25 2.60
C ALA A 139 -12.72 -0.48 2.69
N LEU A 140 -12.54 0.28 3.77
CA LEU A 140 -11.29 1.02 3.99
C LEU A 140 -10.11 0.08 4.26
N LYS A 141 -10.36 -1.06 4.93
CA LYS A 141 -9.35 -2.10 5.18
C LYS A 141 -8.87 -2.78 3.89
N ILE A 142 -9.81 -3.13 3.00
CA ILE A 142 -9.49 -3.69 1.68
C ILE A 142 -8.69 -2.69 0.88
N TYR A 143 -9.14 -1.43 0.85
CA TYR A 143 -8.41 -0.37 0.16
C TYR A 143 -6.98 -0.23 0.69
N TRP A 144 -6.82 -0.23 2.01
CA TRP A 144 -5.51 -0.07 2.62
C TRP A 144 -4.55 -1.21 2.26
N GLY A 145 -5.01 -2.46 2.42
CA GLY A 145 -4.21 -3.64 2.10
C GLY A 145 -3.90 -3.73 0.60
N SER A 146 -4.87 -3.43 -0.27
CA SER A 146 -4.68 -3.46 -1.72
C SER A 146 -3.72 -2.37 -2.19
N HIS A 147 -3.86 -1.14 -1.69
CA HIS A 147 -2.94 -0.04 -2.02
C HIS A 147 -1.50 -0.38 -1.64
N PHE A 148 -1.27 -0.81 -0.40
CA PHE A 148 0.07 -1.17 0.07
C PHE A 148 0.66 -2.33 -0.75
N THR A 149 -0.13 -3.37 -1.01
CA THR A 149 0.29 -4.52 -1.82
C THR A 149 0.69 -4.10 -3.22
N THR A 150 -0.17 -3.34 -3.89
CA THR A 150 0.04 -2.87 -5.25
C THR A 150 1.24 -1.95 -5.36
N THR A 151 1.47 -1.04 -4.41
CA THR A 151 2.65 -0.16 -4.44
C THR A 151 3.95 -0.96 -4.34
N VAL A 152 4.01 -1.97 -3.46
CA VAL A 152 5.19 -2.86 -3.37
C VAL A 152 5.37 -3.66 -4.68
N LEU A 153 4.31 -4.24 -5.21
CA LEU A 153 4.37 -5.01 -6.46
C LEU A 153 4.77 -4.16 -7.67
N ALA A 154 4.31 -2.91 -7.76
CA ALA A 154 4.71 -2.01 -8.83
C ALA A 154 6.22 -1.75 -8.82
N MET A 155 6.80 -1.51 -7.64
CA MET A 155 8.25 -1.37 -7.47
C MET A 155 9.00 -2.67 -7.80
N MET A 156 8.47 -3.83 -7.41
CA MET A 156 9.01 -5.14 -7.79
C MET A 156 9.05 -5.33 -9.29
N ILE A 157 7.92 -5.13 -9.96
CA ILE A 157 7.79 -5.33 -11.41
C ILE A 157 8.76 -4.42 -12.15
N THR A 158 8.87 -3.15 -11.76
CA THR A 158 9.85 -2.23 -12.34
C THR A 158 11.26 -2.76 -12.18
N LEU A 159 11.71 -3.01 -10.94
CA LEU A 159 13.11 -3.35 -10.70
C LEU A 159 13.49 -4.71 -11.33
N VAL A 160 12.65 -5.74 -11.15
CA VAL A 160 12.90 -7.07 -11.71
C VAL A 160 12.88 -7.02 -13.23
N PHE A 161 11.96 -6.27 -13.84
CA PHE A 161 11.94 -6.12 -15.29
C PHE A 161 13.23 -5.48 -15.80
N TRP A 162 13.58 -4.29 -15.32
CA TRP A 162 14.72 -3.55 -15.87
C TRP A 162 16.07 -4.18 -15.57
N VAL A 163 16.22 -4.85 -14.43
CA VAL A 163 17.51 -5.44 -14.01
C VAL A 163 17.65 -6.88 -14.48
N ALA A 164 16.59 -7.69 -14.37
CA ALA A 164 16.68 -9.12 -14.68
C ALA A 164 16.15 -9.46 -16.07
N LEU A 165 15.01 -8.91 -16.49
CA LEU A 165 14.33 -9.36 -17.72
C LEU A 165 14.78 -8.60 -18.96
N TYR A 166 14.79 -7.27 -18.92
CA TYR A 166 15.07 -6.40 -20.05
C TYR A 166 16.42 -6.68 -20.74
N PRO A 167 17.55 -6.93 -20.03
CA PRO A 167 18.82 -7.23 -20.68
C PRO A 167 18.82 -8.51 -21.53
N SER A 168 17.87 -9.42 -21.28
CA SER A 168 17.71 -10.66 -22.04
C SER A 168 16.71 -10.54 -23.20
N MET A 169 16.01 -9.41 -23.32
CA MET A 169 15.07 -9.19 -24.42
C MET A 169 15.85 -8.77 -25.67
N SER A 170 15.62 -9.49 -26.77
CA SER A 170 16.23 -9.24 -28.08
C SER A 170 15.59 -8.06 -28.85
N ASP A 171 14.52 -7.49 -28.32
CA ASP A 171 13.71 -6.49 -28.99
C ASP A 171 14.34 -5.10 -28.81
N GLY A 172 14.48 -4.35 -29.91
CA GLY A 172 15.23 -3.09 -30.00
C GLY A 172 14.77 -1.96 -29.05
N PRO A 173 14.55 -0.72 -29.54
CA PRO A 173 14.26 0.41 -28.64
C PRO A 173 13.01 0.14 -27.79
N VAL A 174 13.03 0.60 -26.53
CA VAL A 174 11.97 0.36 -25.55
C VAL A 174 10.60 0.77 -26.12
N GLY A 175 9.71 -0.20 -26.32
CA GLY A 175 8.34 0.05 -26.73
C GLY A 175 7.57 0.85 -25.68
N LEU A 176 6.65 1.73 -26.11
CA LEU A 176 5.86 2.59 -25.22
C LEU A 176 5.11 1.80 -24.15
N TYR A 177 4.60 0.61 -24.49
CA TYR A 177 3.95 -0.27 -23.53
C TYR A 177 4.92 -0.79 -22.46
N ASN A 178 6.16 -1.11 -22.81
CA ASN A 178 7.15 -1.59 -21.83
C ASN A 178 7.48 -0.49 -20.81
N LEU A 179 7.62 0.77 -21.24
CA LEU A 179 7.73 1.91 -20.31
C LEU A 179 6.50 2.04 -19.42
N TRP A 180 5.31 1.86 -20.00
CA TRP A 180 4.05 1.97 -19.26
C TRP A 180 3.90 0.89 -18.20
N ALA A 181 4.04 -0.37 -18.60
CA ALA A 181 3.85 -1.54 -17.76
C ALA A 181 4.96 -1.74 -16.72
N HIS A 182 6.18 -1.25 -17.00
CA HIS A 182 7.35 -1.54 -16.17
C HIS A 182 8.08 -0.31 -15.62
N ALA A 183 7.65 0.92 -15.91
CA ALA A 183 8.20 2.11 -15.24
C ALA A 183 7.08 2.97 -14.64
N PHE A 184 6.10 3.35 -15.47
CA PHE A 184 5.07 4.27 -15.02
C PHE A 184 4.14 3.70 -13.94
N ASN A 185 3.97 2.37 -13.83
CA ASN A 185 3.27 1.76 -12.69
C ASN A 185 3.84 2.21 -11.35
N SER A 186 5.16 2.09 -11.17
CA SER A 186 5.86 2.41 -9.94
C SER A 186 5.88 3.91 -9.69
N VAL A 187 6.07 4.72 -10.73
CA VAL A 187 5.99 6.19 -10.63
C VAL A 187 4.60 6.61 -10.13
N CYS A 188 3.52 6.11 -10.74
CA CYS A 188 2.16 6.45 -10.35
C CYS A 188 1.82 5.97 -8.93
N MET A 189 2.16 4.73 -8.58
CA MET A 189 1.85 4.18 -7.25
C MET A 189 2.70 4.80 -6.15
N MET A 190 3.94 5.19 -6.43
CA MET A 190 4.80 5.89 -5.48
C MET A 190 4.33 7.32 -5.26
N PHE A 191 3.95 8.01 -6.35
CA PHE A 191 3.34 9.33 -6.26
C PHE A 191 2.04 9.27 -5.46
N ASP A 192 1.15 8.30 -5.72
CA ASP A 192 -0.08 8.16 -4.94
C ASP A 192 0.18 7.84 -3.46
N CYS A 193 1.20 7.03 -3.14
CA CYS A 193 1.64 6.80 -1.76
C CYS A 193 2.03 8.11 -1.06
N PHE A 194 2.64 9.04 -1.80
CA PHE A 194 2.95 10.37 -1.29
C PHE A 194 1.70 11.28 -1.18
N MET A 195 0.66 11.03 -1.97
CA MET A 195 -0.56 11.85 -2.00
C MET A 195 -1.63 11.44 -0.97
N VAL A 196 -1.71 10.17 -0.59
CA VAL A 196 -2.73 9.65 0.34
C VAL A 196 -2.51 10.11 1.79
N ALA A 197 -3.56 10.27 2.60
CA ALA A 197 -3.42 10.67 4.00
C ALA A 197 -3.24 9.49 4.99
N PHE A 198 -3.78 8.31 4.68
CA PHE A 198 -3.72 7.15 5.59
C PHE A 198 -2.27 6.66 5.84
N PRO A 199 -2.00 6.05 7.01
CA PRO A 199 -0.65 5.65 7.39
C PRO A 199 -0.17 4.40 6.65
N THR A 200 1.15 4.20 6.59
CA THR A 200 1.76 2.92 6.20
C THR A 200 2.30 2.21 7.43
N ARG A 201 2.07 0.90 7.56
CA ARG A 201 2.60 0.07 8.65
C ARG A 201 3.55 -0.97 8.10
N LEU A 202 4.71 -1.17 8.74
CA LEU A 202 5.67 -2.17 8.27
C LEU A 202 5.11 -3.58 8.32
N MET A 203 4.34 -3.93 9.36
CA MET A 203 3.77 -5.28 9.52
C MET A 203 2.77 -5.67 8.44
N HIS A 204 2.34 -4.73 7.59
CA HIS A 204 1.53 -5.01 6.41
C HIS A 204 2.34 -5.68 5.28
N PHE A 205 3.65 -5.89 5.45
CA PHE A 205 4.51 -6.65 4.53
C PHE A 205 3.93 -8.02 4.14
N ILE A 206 3.08 -8.62 4.99
CA ILE A 206 2.44 -9.90 4.72
C ILE A 206 1.58 -9.88 3.45
N TYR A 207 0.92 -8.77 3.13
CA TYR A 207 -0.01 -8.71 2.00
C TYR A 207 0.69 -8.81 0.64
N PRO A 208 1.73 -8.01 0.33
CA PRO A 208 2.49 -8.19 -0.90
C PRO A 208 3.24 -9.52 -0.96
N LEU A 209 3.72 -10.07 0.17
CA LEU A 209 4.34 -11.39 0.17
C LEU A 209 3.34 -12.49 -0.19
N ILE A 210 2.12 -12.45 0.36
CA ILE A 210 1.06 -13.41 -0.01
C ILE A 210 0.77 -13.31 -1.50
N ALA A 211 0.62 -12.10 -2.06
CA ALA A 211 0.37 -11.93 -3.49
C ALA A 211 1.52 -12.49 -4.37
N GLY A 212 2.78 -12.22 -4.01
CA GLY A 212 3.93 -12.75 -4.72
C GLY A 212 4.06 -14.27 -4.62
N LEU A 213 3.82 -14.85 -3.44
CA LEU A 213 3.83 -16.30 -3.22
C LEU A 213 2.69 -17.01 -3.96
N LEU A 214 1.50 -16.39 -4.02
CA LEU A 214 0.38 -16.90 -4.81
C LEU A 214 0.75 -16.97 -6.29
N TYR A 215 1.39 -15.94 -6.83
CA TYR A 215 1.89 -15.98 -8.21
C TYR A 215 2.98 -17.03 -8.41
N GLY A 216 3.94 -17.13 -7.48
CA GLY A 216 4.98 -18.17 -7.51
C GLY A 216 4.37 -19.58 -7.55
N LEU A 217 3.40 -19.85 -6.68
CA LEU A 217 2.66 -21.11 -6.66
C LEU A 217 1.88 -21.35 -7.96
N PHE A 218 1.19 -20.32 -8.46
CA PHE A 218 0.51 -20.37 -9.75
C PHE A 218 1.48 -20.75 -10.88
N SER A 219 2.66 -20.11 -10.94
CA SER A 219 3.65 -20.37 -11.99
C SER A 219 4.17 -21.82 -11.95
N LEU A 220 4.34 -22.39 -10.75
CA LEU A 220 4.75 -23.78 -10.57
C LEU A 220 3.66 -24.76 -11.03
N ILE A 221 2.41 -24.51 -10.62
CA ILE A 221 1.26 -25.33 -11.05
C ILE A 221 1.09 -25.25 -12.57
N TYR A 222 1.20 -24.05 -13.15
CA TYR A 222 1.11 -23.83 -14.60
C TYR A 222 2.17 -24.63 -15.36
N PHE A 223 3.41 -24.64 -14.86
CA PHE A 223 4.50 -25.41 -15.42
C PHE A 223 4.25 -26.93 -15.37
N TRP A 224 3.76 -27.46 -14.25
CA TRP A 224 3.40 -28.89 -14.13
C TRP A 224 2.20 -29.29 -15.00
N ALA A 225 1.30 -28.36 -15.27
CA ALA A 225 0.20 -28.56 -16.20
C ALA A 225 0.63 -28.54 -17.68
N GLY A 226 1.93 -28.40 -17.97
CA GLY A 226 2.46 -28.32 -19.34
C GLY A 226 2.27 -26.95 -19.99
N GLY A 227 2.06 -25.90 -19.19
CA GLY A 227 1.92 -24.53 -19.65
C GLY A 227 3.17 -24.00 -20.36
N THR A 228 2.97 -23.01 -21.23
CA THR A 228 4.04 -22.36 -22.02
C THR A 228 3.84 -20.84 -22.07
N ASP A 229 4.86 -20.09 -22.46
CA ASP A 229 4.76 -18.65 -22.74
C ASP A 229 4.14 -18.38 -24.14
N PHE A 230 4.28 -17.15 -24.66
CA PHE A 230 3.82 -16.79 -26.00
C PHE A 230 4.65 -17.42 -27.13
N PHE A 231 5.90 -17.78 -26.85
CA PHE A 231 6.85 -18.33 -27.82
C PHE A 231 6.91 -19.87 -27.78
N GLY A 232 6.15 -20.49 -26.87
CA GLY A 232 6.14 -21.94 -26.68
C GLY A 232 7.17 -22.46 -25.69
N ASN A 233 7.91 -21.58 -24.99
CA ASN A 233 8.84 -21.98 -23.94
C ASN A 233 8.09 -22.40 -22.69
N ARG A 234 8.63 -23.35 -21.92
CA ARG A 234 7.97 -23.84 -20.68
C ARG A 234 8.04 -22.85 -19.52
N ALA A 235 9.06 -21.99 -19.49
CA ALA A 235 9.20 -20.96 -18.46
C ALA A 235 8.43 -19.68 -18.87
N ILE A 236 7.55 -19.18 -18.00
CA ILE A 236 6.89 -17.86 -18.20
C ILE A 236 7.93 -16.74 -18.19
N TYR A 237 8.86 -16.82 -17.23
CA TYR A 237 10.04 -15.97 -17.12
C TYR A 237 11.24 -16.88 -16.88
N PHE A 238 12.39 -16.60 -17.50
CA PHE A 238 13.58 -17.44 -17.31
C PHE A 238 14.04 -17.51 -15.84
N ILE A 239 13.80 -16.45 -15.05
CA ILE A 239 14.11 -16.43 -13.61
C ILE A 239 13.22 -17.38 -12.79
N LEU A 240 12.05 -17.76 -13.33
CA LEU A 240 11.12 -18.74 -12.77
C LEU A 240 11.09 -20.02 -13.62
N ASP A 241 12.24 -20.42 -14.17
CA ASP A 241 12.39 -21.68 -14.88
C ASP A 241 12.37 -22.86 -13.90
N TRP A 242 11.22 -23.54 -13.83
CA TRP A 242 11.00 -24.69 -12.96
C TRP A 242 11.65 -25.99 -13.48
N GLU A 243 12.21 -26.03 -14.71
CA GLU A 243 13.14 -27.10 -15.10
C GLU A 243 14.47 -26.98 -14.35
N ARG A 244 14.83 -25.77 -13.94
CA ARG A 244 16.01 -25.44 -13.12
C ARG A 244 15.56 -24.99 -11.73
N PRO A 245 15.04 -25.89 -10.88
CA PRO A 245 14.38 -25.52 -9.62
C PRO A 245 15.26 -24.69 -8.68
N GLY A 246 16.59 -24.89 -8.70
CA GLY A 246 17.51 -24.05 -7.94
C GLY A 246 17.47 -22.57 -8.35
N LEU A 247 17.35 -22.27 -9.64
CA LEU A 247 17.20 -20.91 -10.16
C LEU A 247 15.84 -20.33 -9.75
N ALA A 248 14.75 -21.06 -9.99
CA ALA A 248 13.40 -20.60 -9.65
C ALA A 248 13.23 -20.34 -8.14
N ILE A 249 13.67 -21.27 -7.29
CA ILE A 249 13.62 -21.11 -5.83
C ILE A 249 14.49 -19.93 -5.39
N GLY A 250 15.72 -19.82 -5.92
CA GLY A 250 16.61 -18.69 -5.66
C GLY A 250 15.97 -17.35 -6.02
N SER A 251 15.32 -17.25 -7.17
CA SER A 251 14.60 -16.06 -7.62
C SER A 251 13.41 -15.72 -6.72
N VAL A 252 12.61 -16.72 -6.31
CA VAL A 252 11.50 -16.50 -5.36
C VAL A 252 12.03 -15.97 -4.02
N CYS A 253 13.10 -16.56 -3.47
CA CYS A 253 13.74 -16.07 -2.25
C CYS A 253 14.28 -14.64 -2.42
N GLY A 254 14.92 -14.34 -3.56
CA GLY A 254 15.39 -12.99 -3.90
C GLY A 254 14.25 -11.98 -3.96
N CYS A 255 13.13 -12.32 -4.61
CA CYS A 255 11.94 -11.49 -4.67
C CYS A 255 11.31 -11.25 -3.28
N ILE A 256 11.31 -12.25 -2.39
CA ILE A 256 10.83 -12.06 -1.00
C ILE A 256 11.69 -11.03 -0.27
N VAL A 257 13.02 -11.16 -0.33
CA VAL A 257 13.94 -10.19 0.30
C VAL A 257 13.72 -8.81 -0.29
N LEU A 258 13.62 -8.70 -1.62
CA LEU A 258 13.43 -7.42 -2.30
C LEU A 258 12.07 -6.78 -1.95
N ALA A 259 11.00 -7.57 -1.82
CA ALA A 259 9.69 -7.09 -1.38
C ALA A 259 9.74 -6.52 0.05
N LEU A 260 10.46 -7.18 0.97
CA LEU A 260 10.68 -6.68 2.33
C LEU A 260 11.45 -5.36 2.33
N LEU A 261 12.48 -5.23 1.48
CA LEU A 261 13.22 -3.97 1.31
C LEU A 261 12.30 -2.85 0.80
N PHE A 262 11.42 -3.12 -0.17
CA PHE A 262 10.47 -2.12 -0.64
C PHE A 262 9.39 -1.77 0.39
N CYS A 263 8.97 -2.70 1.24
CA CYS A 263 8.12 -2.37 2.39
C CYS A 263 8.79 -1.34 3.31
N ILE A 264 10.10 -1.49 3.55
CA ILE A 264 10.90 -0.52 4.32
C ILE A 264 10.98 0.82 3.60
N VAL A 265 11.26 0.84 2.30
CA VAL A 265 11.32 2.08 1.50
C VAL A 265 9.98 2.84 1.56
N ILE A 266 8.86 2.17 1.32
CA ILE A 266 7.53 2.79 1.34
C ILE A 266 7.20 3.33 2.73
N PHE A 267 7.57 2.61 3.80
CA PHE A 267 7.43 3.13 5.16
C PHE A 267 8.22 4.43 5.36
N TRP A 268 9.47 4.51 4.90
CA TRP A 268 10.26 5.74 5.01
C TRP A 268 9.69 6.89 4.18
N ILE A 269 9.10 6.60 3.02
CA ILE A 269 8.39 7.59 2.21
C ILE A 269 7.17 8.12 2.96
N TYR A 270 6.40 7.24 3.62
CA TYR A 270 5.33 7.65 4.52
C TYR A 270 5.87 8.54 5.65
N ARG A 271 6.99 8.19 6.29
CA ARG A 271 7.59 9.01 7.36
C ARG A 271 8.04 10.38 6.86
N LEU A 272 8.65 10.43 5.67
CA LEU A 272 9.02 11.68 5.01
C LEU A 272 7.77 12.53 4.73
N ARG A 273 6.72 11.93 4.17
CA ARG A 273 5.44 12.60 3.88
C ARG A 273 4.85 13.26 5.13
N ILE A 274 4.79 12.54 6.25
CA ILE A 274 4.29 13.09 7.52
C ILE A 274 5.20 14.22 8.01
N TRP A 275 6.52 14.03 8.00
CA TRP A 275 7.46 15.07 8.40
C TRP A 275 7.28 16.36 7.58
N MET A 276 7.12 16.26 6.26
CA MET A 276 6.87 17.40 5.39
C MET A 276 5.53 18.08 5.70
N TYR A 277 4.46 17.30 5.90
CA TYR A 277 3.16 17.84 6.23
C TYR A 277 3.18 18.63 7.56
N GLU A 278 3.88 18.11 8.56
CA GLU A 278 4.01 18.75 9.87
C GLU A 278 4.84 20.03 9.85
N ARG A 279 5.82 20.13 8.96
CA ARG A 279 6.68 21.30 8.85
C ARG A 279 6.13 22.38 7.93
N CYS A 280 5.47 22.00 6.84
CA CYS A 280 5.08 22.93 5.80
C CYS A 280 3.60 23.34 5.88
N VAL A 281 2.70 22.45 6.32
CA VAL A 281 1.26 22.67 6.18
C VAL A 281 0.57 22.97 7.51
N LYS A 282 0.89 22.23 8.59
CA LYS A 282 0.29 22.48 9.91
C LYS A 282 0.54 23.90 10.43
N PRO A 283 1.75 24.49 10.34
CA PRO A 283 2.00 25.83 10.84
C PRO A 283 1.22 26.89 10.06
N GLU A 284 1.19 26.79 8.72
CA GLU A 284 0.45 27.71 7.85
C GLU A 284 -1.06 27.68 8.14
N ALA A 285 -1.63 26.49 8.32
CA ALA A 285 -3.06 26.34 8.66
C ALA A 285 -3.40 26.97 10.02
N ALA A 286 -2.50 26.85 11.00
CA ALA A 286 -2.68 27.45 12.32
C ALA A 286 -2.60 28.99 12.26
N GLU A 287 -1.64 29.53 11.50
CA GLU A 287 -1.49 30.98 11.29
C GLU A 287 -2.73 31.59 10.61
N VAL A 288 -3.21 30.98 9.52
CA VAL A 288 -4.43 31.43 8.82
C VAL A 288 -5.65 31.42 9.74
N MET A 289 -5.79 30.41 10.61
CA MET A 289 -6.90 30.31 11.54
C MET A 289 -6.83 31.38 12.64
N GLN A 290 -5.62 31.68 13.14
CA GLN A 290 -5.40 32.75 14.12
C GLN A 290 -5.71 34.14 13.53
N THR A 291 -5.25 34.43 12.30
CA THR A 291 -5.51 35.69 11.62
C THR A 291 -7.00 35.92 11.36
N ARG A 292 -7.74 34.87 10.96
CA ARG A 292 -9.21 34.94 10.79
C ARG A 292 -9.95 35.19 12.11
N ALA A 293 -9.49 34.60 13.21
CA ALA A 293 -10.08 34.81 14.52
C ALA A 293 -9.81 36.23 15.06
N ALA A 294 -8.66 36.83 14.73
CA ALA A 294 -8.34 38.21 15.09
C ALA A 294 -9.23 39.21 14.32
N THR A 295 -9.34 39.07 13.00
CA THR A 295 -10.19 39.94 12.16
C THR A 295 -11.67 39.86 12.53
N SER A 296 -12.18 38.69 12.93
CA SER A 296 -13.59 38.59 13.38
C SER A 296 -13.84 39.31 14.71
N LYS A 297 -12.84 39.39 15.61
CA LYS A 297 -12.98 40.11 16.88
C LYS A 297 -12.97 41.61 16.67
N ASP A 298 -12.10 42.12 15.81
CA ASP A 298 -12.03 43.55 15.50
C ASP A 298 -13.33 44.03 14.84
N THR A 299 -13.89 43.24 13.92
CA THR A 299 -15.16 43.55 13.25
C THR A 299 -16.34 43.63 14.23
N VAL A 300 -16.35 42.80 15.29
CA VAL A 300 -17.41 42.80 16.32
C VAL A 300 -17.26 43.96 17.31
N GLN A 301 -16.05 44.50 17.49
CA GLN A 301 -15.82 45.66 18.35
C GLN A 301 -16.08 47.01 17.67
N THR A 302 -16.15 47.04 16.34
CA THR A 302 -16.41 48.25 15.54
C THR A 302 -17.88 48.46 15.15
N VAL A 303 -18.82 47.66 15.68
CA VAL A 303 -20.27 47.77 15.43
C VAL A 303 -21.00 48.19 16.69
#